data_AF-A0AAD6N9Z5-F1
#
_entry.id   AF-A0AAD6N9Z5-F1
#
_cell.length_a   1.000
_cell.length_b   1.000
_cell.length_c   1.000
_cell.angle_alpha   90.00
_cell.angle_beta   90.00
_cell.angle_gamma   90.00
#
_symmetry.space_group_name_H-M   'P 1'
#
loop_
_entity.id
_entity.type
_entity.pdbx_description
1 polymer ?
#
loop_
_entity_poly.entity_id
_entity_poly.type
_entity_poly.pdbx_seq_one_letter_code
_entity_poly.pdbx_strand_id
1 'polypeptide(L)'
;MRPPPYQPFPQLPIGEWIDLYRRNEHPEGRHFVIHQHDHPVAGPHYDLRLQISETSSVSWAIMYGMPGDPNSKQLNRNATETRIHCLWNHLIETASHKTGSMIIWDTGEYEVLPYPMEDPSAPETDDSRSEISDEGSVPASVSLEEQMSDSAKLQEAFQNGKIRLRLHGTRLPKDYTISLRMDKTTNFQKPIRQGLKRRRRHHSTHTVPQAPSTSDSESASPPPPETDRTASPPISRTQQDRLTPSKSKSDPENGTHSDHDPDLDIQLKNAYPGSTNIIGSIHQRRWYLSLDRINSGFEPSPEQHLQSSKRKAKSKFWCRKSDGGFEPFHVHGPEVERSVLTGRLGLHVLADEGVQGFVPRRGWRPVLH
;
A
#
# COMPACT_ATOMS: atom_id res chain seq x y z
N MET A 1 -28.63 -0.58 -28.13
CA MET A 1 -28.30 -1.20 -26.83
C MET A 1 -28.92 -0.34 -25.74
N ARG A 2 -29.80 -0.91 -24.91
CA ARG A 2 -30.32 -0.21 -23.73
C ARG A 2 -29.14 -0.11 -22.73
N PRO A 3 -28.83 1.06 -22.16
CA PRO A 3 -27.80 1.13 -21.12
C PRO A 3 -28.20 0.18 -19.98
N PRO A 4 -27.22 -0.50 -19.35
CA PRO A 4 -27.52 -1.34 -18.20
C PRO A 4 -28.28 -0.50 -17.16
N PRO A 5 -29.24 -1.11 -16.42
CA PRO A 5 -29.94 -0.40 -15.37
C PRO A 5 -28.93 0.22 -14.42
N TYR A 6 -29.17 1.48 -14.04
CA TYR A 6 -28.38 2.21 -13.05
C TYR A 6 -28.31 1.35 -11.79
N GLN A 7 -27.19 0.67 -11.55
CA GLN A 7 -26.96 0.05 -10.26
C GLN A 7 -26.74 1.19 -9.27
N PRO A 8 -27.56 1.31 -8.22
CA PRO A 8 -27.34 2.34 -7.22
C PRO A 8 -25.96 2.12 -6.61
N PHE A 9 -25.11 3.13 -6.74
CA PHE A 9 -23.81 3.14 -6.12
C PHE A 9 -23.99 3.21 -4.60
N PRO A 10 -23.34 2.35 -3.79
CA PRO A 10 -23.47 2.39 -2.33
C PRO A 10 -22.98 3.75 -1.81
N GLN A 11 -23.88 4.51 -1.18
CA GLN A 11 -23.55 5.81 -0.61
C GLN A 11 -24.00 5.85 0.86
N LEU A 12 -23.07 6.20 1.74
CA LEU A 12 -23.32 6.39 3.16
C LEU A 12 -23.80 7.84 3.37
N PRO A 13 -25.02 8.06 3.89
CA PRO A 13 -25.50 9.40 4.22
C PRO A 13 -24.56 10.09 5.23
N ILE A 14 -24.36 11.40 5.09
CA ILE A 14 -23.46 12.19 5.94
C ILE A 14 -23.82 12.04 7.44
N GLY A 15 -25.11 11.98 7.78
CA GLY A 15 -25.56 11.77 9.15
C GLY A 15 -25.07 10.42 9.72
N GLU A 16 -25.26 9.33 8.97
CA GLU A 16 -24.82 7.99 9.37
C GLU A 16 -23.30 7.90 9.47
N TRP A 17 -22.57 8.60 8.58
CA TRP A 17 -21.11 8.68 8.65
C TRP A 17 -20.61 9.42 9.90
N ILE A 18 -21.25 10.55 10.26
CA ILE A 18 -20.94 11.28 11.50
C ILE A 18 -21.20 10.39 12.72
N ASP A 19 -22.32 9.69 12.75
CA ASP A 19 -22.69 8.79 13.84
C ASP A 19 -21.72 7.60 13.95
N LEU A 20 -21.32 7.02 12.80
CA LEU A 20 -20.30 5.97 12.72
C LEU A 20 -18.97 6.40 13.32
N TYR A 21 -18.49 7.61 12.99
CA TYR A 21 -17.24 8.11 13.54
C TYR A 21 -17.36 8.37 15.05
N ARG A 22 -18.38 9.12 15.47
CA ARG A 22 -18.57 9.52 16.88
C ARG A 22 -18.74 8.32 17.81
N ARG A 23 -19.49 7.31 17.39
CA ARG A 23 -19.71 6.11 18.23
C ARG A 23 -18.46 5.25 18.39
N ASN A 24 -17.42 5.47 17.57
CA ASN A 24 -16.12 4.80 17.67
C ASN A 24 -15.03 5.70 18.26
N GLU A 25 -15.35 6.94 18.65
CA GLU A 25 -14.41 7.89 19.27
C GLU A 25 -14.20 7.54 20.76
N HIS A 26 -13.69 6.34 21.02
CA HIS A 26 -13.36 5.82 22.35
C HIS A 26 -12.24 4.77 22.25
N PRO A 27 -11.58 4.37 23.36
CA PRO A 27 -10.43 3.46 23.34
C PRO A 27 -10.67 2.09 22.72
N GLU A 28 -11.91 1.60 22.77
CA GLU A 28 -12.33 0.30 22.24
C GLU A 28 -12.99 0.41 20.86
N GLY A 29 -12.91 1.58 20.21
CA GLY A 29 -13.49 1.79 18.89
C GLY A 29 -12.88 0.85 17.85
N ARG A 30 -13.70 0.48 16.87
CA ARG A 30 -13.38 -0.49 15.82
C ARG A 30 -13.66 0.05 14.42
N HIS A 31 -13.49 1.36 14.26
CA HIS A 31 -13.70 2.01 12.98
C HIS A 31 -12.63 1.60 11.97
N PHE A 32 -13.02 1.38 10.72
CA PHE A 32 -12.09 1.24 9.61
C PHE A 32 -12.42 2.20 8.47
N VAL A 33 -11.39 2.48 7.68
CA VAL A 33 -11.51 3.18 6.41
C VAL A 33 -10.64 2.46 5.38
N ILE A 34 -11.13 2.42 4.15
CA ILE A 34 -10.34 2.08 2.98
C ILE A 34 -10.26 3.33 2.13
N HIS A 35 -9.08 3.94 2.05
CA HIS A 35 -8.87 5.03 1.11
C HIS A 35 -8.40 4.48 -0.23
N GLN A 36 -8.95 4.96 -1.34
CA GLN A 36 -8.23 4.87 -2.61
C GLN A 36 -7.23 6.03 -2.66
N HIS A 37 -5.96 5.73 -2.91
CA HIS A 37 -4.89 6.72 -3.01
C HIS A 37 -4.18 6.60 -4.37
N ASP A 38 -4.39 7.59 -5.25
CA ASP A 38 -3.68 7.70 -6.52
C ASP A 38 -2.43 8.57 -6.37
N HIS A 39 -1.37 7.98 -5.83
CA HIS A 39 -0.13 8.68 -5.52
C HIS A 39 0.80 8.78 -6.75
N PRO A 40 1.43 9.94 -7.07
CA PRO A 40 2.24 10.10 -8.28
C PRO A 40 3.50 9.21 -8.34
N VAL A 41 4.12 8.94 -7.20
CA VAL A 41 5.31 8.07 -7.08
C VAL A 41 4.98 6.59 -6.84
N ALA A 42 4.15 6.27 -5.83
CA ALA A 42 3.78 4.89 -5.50
C ALA A 42 2.76 4.29 -6.48
N GLY A 43 1.96 5.13 -7.15
CA GLY A 43 0.85 4.75 -8.00
C GLY A 43 -0.41 4.43 -7.23
N PRO A 44 -1.48 4.04 -7.93
CA PRO A 44 -2.75 3.68 -7.31
C PRO A 44 -2.62 2.52 -6.32
N HIS A 45 -3.12 2.72 -5.11
CA HIS A 45 -3.21 1.70 -4.07
C HIS A 45 -4.40 2.02 -3.15
N TYR A 46 -4.69 1.09 -2.23
CA TYR A 46 -5.78 1.21 -1.30
C TYR A 46 -5.26 1.08 0.13
N ASP A 47 -5.42 2.12 0.94
CA ASP A 47 -5.00 2.11 2.34
C ASP A 47 -6.13 1.56 3.20
N LEU A 48 -5.98 0.33 3.68
CA LEU A 48 -6.83 -0.21 4.75
C LEU A 48 -6.29 0.31 6.08
N ARG A 49 -7.08 1.11 6.79
CA ARG A 49 -6.74 1.61 8.13
C ARG A 49 -7.75 1.11 9.15
N LEU A 50 -7.24 0.57 10.24
CA LEU A 50 -8.02 0.01 11.34
C LEU A 50 -7.70 0.82 12.60
N GLN A 51 -8.73 1.32 13.28
CA GLN A 51 -8.58 1.91 14.60
C GLN A 51 -7.94 0.91 15.57
N ILE A 52 -7.00 1.36 16.39
CA ILE A 52 -6.32 0.53 17.41
C ILE A 52 -6.39 1.16 18.81
N SER A 53 -6.79 2.43 18.88
CA SER A 53 -7.03 3.18 20.11
C SER A 53 -8.00 4.31 19.83
N GLU A 54 -8.32 5.11 20.84
CA GLU A 54 -9.17 6.31 20.71
C GLU A 54 -8.66 7.29 19.63
N THR A 55 -7.35 7.39 19.44
CA THR A 55 -6.74 8.42 18.59
C THR A 55 -5.93 7.87 17.43
N SER A 56 -5.66 6.56 17.38
CA SER A 56 -4.67 5.99 16.46
C SER A 56 -5.24 4.83 15.63
N SER A 57 -4.71 4.70 14.42
CA SER A 57 -5.08 3.64 13.47
C SER A 57 -3.83 3.04 12.83
N VAL A 58 -3.76 1.71 12.77
CA VAL A 58 -2.77 0.98 11.95
C VAL A 58 -3.21 0.96 10.50
N SER A 59 -2.27 0.93 9.56
CA SER A 59 -2.58 1.12 8.14
C SER A 59 -1.69 0.28 7.22
N TRP A 60 -2.29 -0.29 6.18
CA TRP A 60 -1.60 -1.02 5.11
C TRP A 60 -1.98 -0.49 3.73
N ALA A 61 -0.96 -0.22 2.91
CA ALA A 61 -1.11 0.07 1.49
C ALA A 61 -1.24 -1.25 0.70
N ILE A 62 -2.42 -1.50 0.15
CA ILE A 62 -2.78 -2.71 -0.60
C ILE A 62 -2.73 -2.42 -2.10
N MET A 63 -1.82 -3.11 -2.79
CA MET A 63 -1.74 -3.00 -4.24
C MET A 63 -2.92 -3.71 -4.90
N TYR A 64 -3.50 -3.08 -5.91
CA TYR A 64 -4.62 -3.60 -6.72
C TYR A 64 -5.97 -3.71 -5.99
N GLY A 65 -6.07 -3.19 -4.76
CA GLY A 65 -7.31 -3.12 -4.00
C GLY A 65 -7.75 -4.42 -3.35
N MET A 66 -8.95 -4.38 -2.77
CA MET A 66 -9.53 -5.47 -1.99
C MET A 66 -9.86 -6.69 -2.89
N PRO A 67 -9.51 -7.93 -2.48
CA PRO A 67 -9.86 -9.12 -3.23
C PRO A 67 -11.36 -9.41 -3.14
N GLY A 68 -12.05 -9.51 -4.28
CA GLY A 68 -13.50 -9.74 -4.34
C GLY A 68 -13.94 -10.94 -5.16
N ASP A 69 -13.03 -11.64 -5.85
CA ASP A 69 -13.34 -12.87 -6.58
C ASP A 69 -12.70 -14.08 -5.87
N PRO A 70 -13.50 -15.03 -5.34
CA PRO A 70 -12.97 -16.23 -4.68
C PRO A 70 -12.16 -17.13 -5.62
N ASN A 71 -12.35 -16.99 -6.93
CA ASN A 71 -11.71 -17.79 -7.97
C ASN A 71 -10.62 -17.02 -8.75
N SER A 72 -10.23 -15.82 -8.29
CA SER A 72 -9.18 -15.04 -8.96
C SER A 72 -7.86 -15.82 -9.04
N LYS A 73 -7.14 -15.66 -10.15
CA LYS A 73 -5.77 -16.19 -10.32
C LYS A 73 -4.77 -15.54 -9.35
N GLN A 74 -5.06 -14.35 -8.83
CA GLN A 74 -4.19 -13.63 -7.90
C GLN A 74 -4.89 -13.43 -6.56
N LEU A 75 -4.94 -14.51 -5.79
CA LEU A 75 -5.62 -14.59 -4.49
C LEU A 75 -4.98 -13.74 -3.40
N ASN A 76 -3.65 -13.59 -3.46
CA ASN A 76 -2.88 -12.81 -2.50
C ASN A 76 -2.59 -11.42 -3.07
N ARG A 77 -2.83 -10.41 -2.25
CA ARG A 77 -2.41 -9.02 -2.46
C ARG A 77 -1.20 -8.73 -1.60
N ASN A 78 -0.22 -8.03 -2.17
CA ASN A 78 0.85 -7.45 -1.36
C ASN A 78 0.26 -6.27 -0.59
N ALA A 79 0.41 -6.31 0.73
CA ALA A 79 0.07 -5.24 1.65
C ALA A 79 1.35 -4.74 2.30
N THR A 80 1.57 -3.43 2.27
CA THR A 80 2.75 -2.81 2.89
C THR A 80 2.29 -1.99 4.07
N GLU A 81 2.76 -2.33 5.26
CA GLU A 81 2.50 -1.57 6.46
C GLU A 81 3.02 -0.14 6.30
N THR A 82 2.18 0.82 6.65
CA THR A 82 2.48 2.25 6.54
C THR A 82 2.71 2.81 7.94
N ARG A 83 2.65 4.13 8.09
CA ARG A 83 2.76 4.74 9.42
C ARG A 83 1.46 4.59 10.19
N ILE A 84 1.52 4.63 11.50
CA ILE A 84 0.33 4.84 12.33
C ILE A 84 -0.23 6.23 12.01
N HIS A 85 -1.52 6.28 11.72
CA HIS A 85 -2.27 7.49 11.45
C HIS A 85 -3.13 7.86 12.65
N CYS A 86 -3.51 9.14 12.75
CA CYS A 86 -4.54 9.54 13.70
C CYS A 86 -5.92 9.12 13.20
N LEU A 87 -6.84 8.80 14.11
CA LEU A 87 -8.21 8.36 13.78
C LEU A 87 -8.95 9.36 12.89
N TRP A 88 -8.80 10.66 13.13
CA TRP A 88 -9.43 11.72 12.31
C TRP A 88 -9.02 11.67 10.84
N ASN A 89 -7.89 11.03 10.48
CA ASN A 89 -7.52 10.81 9.08
C ASN A 89 -8.51 9.89 8.34
N HIS A 90 -9.37 9.17 9.05
CA HIS A 90 -10.44 8.40 8.43
C HIS A 90 -11.51 9.29 7.78
N LEU A 91 -11.49 10.59 8.05
CA LEU A 91 -12.50 11.53 7.59
C LEU A 91 -12.10 12.34 6.35
N ILE A 92 -10.88 12.15 5.84
CA ILE A 92 -10.30 13.08 4.87
C ILE A 92 -10.43 12.55 3.44
N GLU A 93 -11.01 13.37 2.57
CA GLU A 93 -10.74 13.32 1.13
C GLU A 93 -9.95 14.57 0.76
N THR A 94 -8.81 14.40 0.08
CA THR A 94 -7.95 15.53 -0.30
C THR A 94 -7.10 15.17 -1.50
N ALA A 95 -6.51 16.17 -2.13
CA ALA A 95 -5.55 15.97 -3.19
C ALA A 95 -4.46 17.04 -3.22
N SER A 96 -3.27 16.66 -3.70
CA SER A 96 -2.20 17.61 -3.99
C SER A 96 -1.30 17.12 -5.10
N HIS A 97 -0.46 18.00 -5.67
CA HIS A 97 0.58 17.58 -6.62
C HIS A 97 1.57 16.57 -6.03
N LYS A 98 1.84 16.63 -4.72
CA LYS A 98 2.86 15.80 -4.07
C LYS A 98 2.30 14.42 -3.70
N THR A 99 1.08 14.39 -3.21
CA THR A 99 0.44 13.20 -2.66
C THR A 99 -0.52 12.53 -3.64
N GLY A 100 -0.98 13.24 -4.67
CA GLY A 100 -2.06 12.79 -5.55
C GLY A 100 -3.42 12.81 -4.86
N SER A 101 -4.40 12.10 -5.40
CA SER A 101 -5.79 12.11 -4.89
C SER A 101 -6.03 11.01 -3.85
N MET A 102 -6.80 11.34 -2.81
CA MET A 102 -7.23 10.40 -1.77
C MET A 102 -8.74 10.56 -1.55
N ILE A 103 -9.49 9.45 -1.69
CA ILE A 103 -10.94 9.40 -1.46
C ILE A 103 -11.30 8.24 -0.54
N ILE A 104 -12.44 8.34 0.14
CA ILE A 104 -12.95 7.27 1.02
C ILE A 104 -13.67 6.23 0.17
N TRP A 105 -12.96 5.16 -0.18
CA TRP A 105 -13.47 4.08 -1.04
C TRP A 105 -14.48 3.19 -0.30
N ASP A 106 -14.24 2.93 0.99
CA ASP A 106 -15.21 2.31 1.90
C ASP A 106 -14.91 2.70 3.35
N THR A 107 -15.89 2.56 4.23
CA THR A 107 -15.74 2.80 5.67
C THR A 107 -16.84 2.07 6.45
N GLY A 108 -16.55 1.76 7.72
CA GLY A 108 -17.44 0.98 8.56
C GLY A 108 -16.78 0.52 9.85
N GLU A 109 -17.24 -0.61 10.38
CA GLU A 109 -16.66 -1.25 11.57
C GLU A 109 -16.02 -2.60 11.23
N TYR A 110 -14.96 -2.98 11.95
CA TYR A 110 -14.32 -4.28 11.77
C TYR A 110 -14.59 -5.20 12.96
N GLU A 111 -14.69 -6.49 12.71
CA GLU A 111 -14.75 -7.56 13.72
C GLU A 111 -13.50 -8.44 13.56
N VAL A 112 -12.80 -8.74 14.66
CA VAL A 112 -11.65 -9.65 14.63
C VAL A 112 -12.13 -11.07 14.89
N LEU A 113 -11.95 -11.94 13.89
CA LEU A 113 -12.35 -13.33 14.00
C LEU A 113 -11.23 -14.18 14.59
N PRO A 114 -11.55 -15.20 15.40
CA PRO A 114 -10.55 -16.09 15.95
C PRO A 114 -9.84 -16.87 14.83
N TYR A 115 -8.55 -17.14 15.06
CA TYR A 115 -7.85 -18.20 14.36
C TYR A 115 -8.10 -19.50 15.13
N PRO A 116 -8.69 -20.54 14.51
CA PRO A 116 -8.67 -21.86 15.10
C PRO A 116 -7.21 -22.22 15.36
N MET A 117 -6.86 -22.45 16.62
CA MET A 117 -5.61 -23.14 16.91
C MET A 117 -5.73 -24.51 16.24
N GLU A 118 -4.88 -24.77 15.25
CA GLU A 118 -4.92 -26.01 14.49
C GLU A 118 -4.71 -27.19 15.45
N ASP A 119 -5.61 -28.16 15.37
CA ASP A 119 -5.52 -29.43 16.08
C ASP A 119 -4.24 -30.16 15.61
N PRO A 120 -3.31 -30.58 16.50
CA PRO A 120 -2.04 -31.22 16.10
C PRO A 120 -2.18 -32.54 15.33
N SER A 121 -3.41 -33.05 15.16
CA SER A 121 -3.69 -34.37 14.58
C SER A 121 -4.17 -34.34 13.12
N ALA A 122 -4.34 -33.17 12.50
CA ALA A 122 -4.71 -33.09 11.09
C ALA A 122 -3.51 -33.49 10.20
N PRO A 123 -3.66 -34.44 9.25
CA PRO A 123 -2.57 -34.85 8.39
C PRO A 123 -2.07 -33.66 7.54
N GLU A 124 -0.78 -33.38 7.66
CA GLU A 124 -0.04 -32.35 6.92
C GLU A 124 -0.25 -32.50 5.40
N THR A 125 -1.05 -31.63 4.80
CA THR A 125 -0.97 -31.35 3.37
C THR A 125 -0.15 -30.10 3.14
N ASP A 126 0.84 -30.22 2.26
CA ASP A 126 1.93 -29.31 1.87
C ASP A 126 1.53 -27.90 1.38
N ASP A 127 0.71 -27.17 2.13
CA ASP A 127 0.36 -25.76 1.84
C ASP A 127 0.61 -24.81 3.04
N SER A 128 1.28 -25.24 4.11
CA SER A 128 1.73 -24.38 5.22
C SER A 128 2.89 -24.98 6.00
N ARG A 129 4.11 -24.47 5.78
CA ARG A 129 5.32 -24.68 6.63
C ARG A 129 5.63 -23.34 7.33
N SER A 130 6.04 -23.21 8.58
CA SER A 130 6.39 -24.16 9.64
C SER A 130 6.53 -23.41 11.00
N GLU A 131 6.48 -24.19 12.08
CA GLU A 131 7.20 -24.14 13.37
C GLU A 131 7.15 -22.87 14.26
N ILE A 132 6.59 -23.01 15.48
CA ILE A 132 7.35 -22.93 16.75
C ILE A 132 6.81 -23.99 17.73
N SER A 133 7.68 -24.52 18.58
CA SER A 133 7.47 -25.54 19.62
C SER A 133 7.11 -24.95 20.99
N ASP A 134 6.34 -25.73 21.77
CA ASP A 134 6.17 -25.80 23.26
C ASP A 134 5.92 -24.49 24.03
N GLU A 135 4.90 -24.33 24.89
CA GLU A 135 4.45 -25.16 26.00
C GLU A 135 2.97 -24.86 26.39
N GLY A 136 2.21 -25.90 26.75
CA GLY A 136 1.28 -25.86 27.89
C GLY A 136 -0.12 -25.24 27.77
N SER A 137 -1.12 -26.12 27.66
CA SER A 137 -2.49 -26.05 28.23
C SER A 137 -3.67 -25.56 27.34
N VAL A 138 -4.70 -26.41 27.21
CA VAL A 138 -6.08 -26.14 26.71
C VAL A 138 -7.09 -26.44 27.85
N PRO A 139 -8.35 -25.96 27.83
CA PRO A 139 -8.90 -24.71 27.30
C PRO A 139 -9.81 -24.00 28.33
N ALA A 140 -9.45 -22.78 28.76
CA ALA A 140 -10.36 -21.83 29.41
C ALA A 140 -10.59 -20.57 28.56
N SER A 141 -10.02 -20.53 27.34
CA SER A 141 -9.83 -19.32 26.54
C SER A 141 -11.10 -18.80 25.86
N VAL A 142 -12.09 -19.66 25.58
CA VAL A 142 -13.31 -19.25 24.83
C VAL A 142 -14.10 -18.17 25.58
N SER A 143 -14.16 -18.25 26.92
CA SER A 143 -14.90 -17.27 27.74
C SER A 143 -14.16 -15.93 27.90
N LEU A 144 -12.84 -15.89 27.70
CA LEU A 144 -12.05 -14.65 27.80
C LEU A 144 -11.98 -13.92 26.45
N GLU A 145 -11.90 -14.66 25.34
CA GLU A 145 -11.94 -14.11 23.99
C GLU A 145 -13.27 -13.41 23.68
N GLU A 146 -14.39 -13.90 24.21
CA GLU A 146 -15.70 -13.24 24.10
C GLU A 146 -15.78 -11.92 24.89
N GLN A 147 -14.93 -11.73 25.90
CA GLN A 147 -14.90 -10.52 26.73
C GLN A 147 -13.95 -9.44 26.20
N MET A 148 -13.06 -9.76 25.27
CA MET A 148 -12.12 -8.80 24.70
C MET A 148 -12.77 -7.95 23.60
N SER A 149 -12.51 -6.64 23.63
CA SER A 149 -12.88 -5.73 22.54
C SER A 149 -12.15 -6.10 21.25
N ASP A 150 -12.76 -5.79 20.10
CA ASP A 150 -12.15 -6.02 18.78
C ASP A 150 -10.81 -5.28 18.62
N SER A 151 -10.66 -4.11 19.25
CA SER A 151 -9.38 -3.39 19.32
C SER A 151 -8.30 -4.21 20.05
N ALA A 152 -8.62 -4.78 21.22
CA ALA A 152 -7.67 -5.63 21.95
C ALA A 152 -7.30 -6.89 21.15
N LYS A 153 -8.29 -7.56 20.54
CA LYS A 153 -8.07 -8.72 19.66
C LYS A 153 -7.17 -8.35 18.47
N LEU A 154 -7.35 -7.16 17.90
CA LEU A 154 -6.52 -6.68 16.80
C LEU A 154 -5.06 -6.49 17.23
N GLN A 155 -4.81 -5.96 18.43
CA GLN A 155 -3.45 -5.79 18.94
C GLN A 155 -2.74 -7.14 19.11
N GLU A 156 -3.43 -8.13 19.67
CA GLU A 156 -2.90 -9.49 19.82
C GLU A 156 -2.66 -10.16 18.47
N ALA A 157 -3.65 -10.15 17.57
CA ALA A 157 -3.54 -10.71 16.23
C ALA A 157 -2.40 -10.07 15.41
N PHE A 158 -2.16 -8.77 15.61
CA PHE A 158 -1.07 -8.05 14.99
C PHE A 158 0.30 -8.52 15.49
N GLN A 159 0.46 -8.71 16.80
CA GLN A 159 1.69 -9.26 17.39
C GLN A 159 1.95 -10.70 16.92
N ASN A 160 0.90 -11.50 16.78
CA ASN A 160 0.96 -12.85 16.24
C ASN A 160 1.25 -12.90 14.73
N GLY A 161 1.20 -11.75 14.05
CA GLY A 161 1.45 -11.63 12.61
C GLY A 161 0.40 -12.31 11.73
N LYS A 162 -0.78 -12.59 12.29
CA LYS A 162 -1.92 -13.20 11.59
C LYS A 162 -3.20 -12.53 12.07
N ILE A 163 -3.86 -11.83 11.17
CA ILE A 163 -5.06 -11.06 11.47
C ILE A 163 -6.18 -11.52 10.54
N ARG A 164 -7.31 -11.97 11.10
CA ARG A 164 -8.52 -12.33 10.34
C ARG A 164 -9.60 -11.31 10.67
N LEU A 165 -10.11 -10.63 9.66
CA LEU A 165 -11.01 -9.49 9.83
C LEU A 165 -12.25 -9.69 9.00
N ARG A 166 -13.41 -9.48 9.63
CA ARG A 166 -14.64 -9.19 8.92
C ARG A 166 -14.82 -7.67 8.87
N LEU A 167 -15.11 -7.15 7.68
CA LEU A 167 -15.31 -5.72 7.47
C LEU A 167 -16.78 -5.45 7.18
N HIS A 168 -17.43 -4.69 8.06
CA HIS A 168 -18.81 -4.24 7.92
C HIS A 168 -18.83 -2.87 7.24
N GLY A 169 -18.54 -2.86 5.94
CA GLY A 169 -18.45 -1.65 5.13
C GLY A 169 -19.78 -1.21 4.50
N THR A 170 -19.76 0.00 3.93
CA THR A 170 -20.85 0.53 3.10
C THR A 170 -20.83 -0.10 1.71
N ARG A 171 -19.64 -0.28 1.15
CA ARG A 171 -19.43 -0.83 -0.19
C ARG A 171 -19.17 -2.33 -0.16
N LEU A 172 -18.36 -2.81 0.78
CA LEU A 172 -17.99 -4.22 0.84
C LEU A 172 -19.23 -5.10 1.08
N PRO A 173 -19.29 -6.29 0.46
CA PRO A 173 -20.42 -7.19 0.66
C PRO A 173 -20.59 -7.63 2.11
N LYS A 174 -21.80 -8.10 2.46
CA LYS A 174 -22.04 -8.74 3.75
C LYS A 174 -21.09 -9.92 3.96
N ASP A 175 -20.65 -10.09 5.21
CA ASP A 175 -19.75 -11.15 5.67
C ASP A 175 -18.35 -11.12 5.00
N TYR A 176 -17.99 -10.04 4.32
CA TYR A 176 -16.69 -9.88 3.68
C TYR A 176 -15.55 -10.03 4.69
N THR A 177 -14.81 -11.13 4.54
CA THR A 177 -13.75 -11.51 5.49
C THR A 177 -12.41 -11.65 4.77
N ILE A 178 -11.37 -11.06 5.34
CA ILE A 178 -10.01 -11.11 4.83
C ILE A 178 -9.05 -11.67 5.88
N SER A 179 -7.90 -12.15 5.41
CA SER A 179 -6.78 -12.54 6.26
C SER A 179 -5.54 -11.73 5.87
N LEU A 180 -4.90 -11.08 6.83
CA LEU A 180 -3.57 -10.49 6.70
C LEU A 180 -2.56 -11.39 7.40
N ARG A 181 -1.44 -11.68 6.71
CA ARG A 181 -0.34 -12.46 7.26
C ARG A 181 0.98 -11.73 7.06
N MET A 182 1.74 -11.58 8.13
CA MET A 182 3.04 -10.94 8.12
C MET A 182 4.07 -11.85 7.44
N ASP A 183 4.96 -11.26 6.64
CA ASP A 183 6.08 -11.99 6.05
C ASP A 183 7.17 -12.27 7.09
N LYS A 184 7.30 -13.54 7.51
CA LYS A 184 8.30 -13.99 8.49
C LYS A 184 9.75 -13.93 7.99
N THR A 185 9.96 -13.87 6.66
CA THR A 185 11.30 -13.97 6.07
C THR A 185 12.07 -12.65 6.06
N THR A 186 11.36 -11.54 6.24
CA THR A 186 11.97 -10.21 6.18
C THR A 186 12.48 -9.80 7.57
N ASN A 187 13.81 -9.66 7.70
CA ASN A 187 14.42 -9.17 8.93
C ASN A 187 14.35 -7.62 8.98
N PHE A 188 13.38 -7.11 9.75
CA PHE A 188 13.14 -5.66 9.92
C PHE A 188 14.09 -4.97 10.90
N GLN A 189 14.99 -5.71 11.58
CA GLN A 189 16.05 -5.09 12.39
C GLN A 189 17.17 -4.48 11.51
N LYS A 190 17.13 -4.70 10.19
CA LYS A 190 18.05 -4.08 9.24
C LYS A 190 17.31 -2.95 8.51
N PRO A 191 17.89 -1.73 8.40
CA PRO A 191 17.29 -0.67 7.61
C PRO A 191 17.03 -1.18 6.20
N ILE A 192 15.86 -0.87 5.67
CA ILE A 192 15.46 -1.21 4.30
C ILE A 192 16.48 -0.56 3.36
N ARG A 193 17.50 -1.33 2.97
CA ARG A 193 18.49 -0.88 2.02
C ARG A 193 17.71 -0.49 0.77
N GLN A 194 17.74 0.79 0.43
CA GLN A 194 17.27 1.28 -0.87
C GLN A 194 17.84 0.30 -1.91
N GLY A 195 16.96 -0.46 -2.56
CA GLY A 195 17.37 -1.55 -3.43
C GLY A 195 18.46 -1.06 -4.39
N LEU A 196 19.48 -1.88 -4.63
CA LEU A 196 20.57 -1.59 -5.55
C LEU A 196 20.00 -0.87 -6.77
N LYS A 197 20.35 0.42 -6.95
CA LYS A 197 19.94 1.24 -8.10
C LYS A 197 20.12 0.36 -9.32
N ARG A 198 19.02 -0.08 -9.91
CA ARG A 198 19.03 -1.00 -11.05
C ARG A 198 19.80 -0.27 -12.13
N ARG A 199 21.07 -0.65 -12.32
CA ARG A 199 21.99 0.01 -13.24
C ARG A 199 21.29 -0.02 -14.58
N ARG A 200 20.83 1.15 -15.07
CA ARG A 200 20.30 1.26 -16.43
C ARG A 200 21.37 0.60 -17.31
N ARG A 201 21.02 -0.51 -17.94
CA ARG A 201 21.85 -1.08 -19.00
C ARG A 201 21.88 -0.01 -20.07
N HIS A 202 22.92 0.82 -20.06
CA HIS A 202 23.27 1.62 -21.20
C HIS A 202 23.34 0.64 -22.37
N HIS A 203 22.47 0.83 -23.36
CA HIS A 203 22.72 0.28 -24.69
C HIS A 203 24.12 0.74 -25.07
N SER A 204 25.04 -0.21 -25.17
CA SER A 204 26.37 0.04 -25.72
C SER A 204 26.17 0.54 -27.13
N THR A 205 26.47 1.81 -27.35
CA THR A 205 26.70 2.38 -28.68
C THR A 205 27.80 1.54 -29.32
N HIS A 206 27.46 0.85 -30.41
CA HIS A 206 28.42 0.11 -31.23
C HIS A 206 29.49 1.08 -31.72
N THR A 207 30.71 0.85 -31.25
CA THR A 207 31.93 1.49 -31.72
C THR A 207 32.17 1.06 -33.17
N VAL A 208 32.14 2.03 -34.08
CA VAL A 208 32.61 1.87 -35.47
C VAL A 208 34.14 1.77 -35.44
N PRO A 209 34.77 0.77 -36.08
CA PRO A 209 36.24 0.71 -36.16
C PRO A 209 36.76 1.74 -37.17
N GLN A 210 37.67 2.62 -36.76
CA GLN A 210 38.45 3.46 -37.65
C GLN A 210 39.67 2.72 -38.19
N ALA A 211 39.99 2.95 -39.47
CA ALA A 211 41.21 2.54 -40.16
C ALA A 211 42.29 3.66 -40.07
N PRO A 212 43.60 3.34 -40.22
CA PRO A 212 44.70 4.20 -39.79
C PRO A 212 45.18 5.24 -40.82
N SER A 213 45.86 6.24 -40.27
CA SER A 213 46.37 7.52 -40.79
C SER A 213 47.34 7.49 -41.98
N THR A 214 47.39 8.58 -42.76
CA THR A 214 48.62 9.22 -43.29
C THR A 214 48.43 10.71 -43.65
N SER A 215 49.29 11.55 -43.05
CA SER A 215 50.05 12.73 -43.53
C SER A 215 49.51 13.89 -44.39
N ASP A 216 50.04 15.07 -44.02
CA ASP A 216 50.53 16.21 -44.83
C ASP A 216 49.65 17.48 -45.07
N SER A 217 50.01 18.53 -44.29
CA SER A 217 50.59 19.83 -44.71
C SER A 217 49.74 21.04 -45.18
N GLU A 218 50.23 22.21 -44.69
CA GLU A 218 50.15 23.62 -45.16
C GLU A 218 48.86 24.42 -44.85
N SER A 219 48.84 25.52 -44.07
CA SER A 219 49.56 26.82 -44.00
C SER A 219 48.70 27.97 -44.55
N ALA A 220 48.56 29.05 -43.76
CA ALA A 220 48.47 30.49 -44.13
C ALA A 220 47.44 31.33 -43.33
N SER A 221 47.95 32.20 -42.47
CA SER A 221 47.35 33.50 -42.06
C SER A 221 47.84 34.60 -43.04
N PRO A 222 47.60 35.95 -42.92
CA PRO A 222 46.88 36.80 -41.95
C PRO A 222 46.08 38.02 -42.63
N PRO A 223 46.00 39.31 -42.13
CA PRO A 223 44.76 40.10 -41.89
C PRO A 223 44.73 41.54 -42.55
N PRO A 224 44.42 42.69 -41.86
CA PRO A 224 43.18 43.48 -41.64
C PRO A 224 43.17 44.87 -42.40
N PRO A 225 42.36 45.94 -42.06
CA PRO A 225 42.58 46.89 -40.91
C PRO A 225 41.28 47.47 -40.25
N GLU A 226 41.23 47.70 -38.92
CA GLU A 226 41.49 48.91 -38.09
C GLU A 226 40.57 50.15 -38.31
N THR A 227 39.87 50.64 -37.27
CA THR A 227 40.22 51.79 -36.39
C THR A 227 39.10 51.96 -35.34
N ASP A 228 39.21 52.55 -34.14
CA ASP A 228 40.31 53.09 -33.33
C ASP A 228 39.89 53.06 -31.83
N ARG A 229 40.87 53.31 -30.97
CA ARG A 229 41.01 52.98 -29.55
C ARG A 229 40.47 54.05 -28.58
N THR A 230 40.09 53.63 -27.36
CA THR A 230 40.64 54.19 -26.09
C THR A 230 40.32 53.26 -24.90
N ALA A 231 41.15 53.34 -23.85
CA ALA A 231 41.63 52.21 -23.06
C ALA A 231 40.98 52.01 -21.65
N SER A 232 40.75 50.73 -21.28
CA SER A 232 41.20 49.95 -20.08
C SER A 232 41.16 50.51 -18.63
N PRO A 233 41.20 49.67 -17.55
CA PRO A 233 40.65 48.30 -17.30
C PRO A 233 40.13 48.11 -15.83
N PRO A 234 40.06 46.89 -15.21
CA PRO A 234 38.94 45.93 -15.28
C PRO A 234 38.43 45.41 -13.90
N ILE A 235 37.15 45.01 -13.76
CA ILE A 235 36.72 44.04 -12.72
C ILE A 235 35.62 43.11 -13.27
N SER A 236 35.82 41.82 -13.05
CA SER A 236 35.12 40.66 -13.62
C SER A 236 33.64 40.50 -13.19
N ARG A 237 32.87 39.93 -14.12
CA ARG A 237 31.49 39.46 -13.99
C ARG A 237 31.37 38.27 -13.04
N THR A 238 30.25 38.18 -12.31
CA THR A 238 29.74 36.89 -11.83
C THR A 238 28.22 36.88 -11.86
N GLN A 239 27.68 35.88 -12.56
CA GLN A 239 26.26 35.54 -12.64
C GLN A 239 25.82 34.90 -11.32
N GLN A 240 24.68 35.35 -10.79
CA GLN A 240 23.98 34.72 -9.68
C GLN A 240 23.00 33.70 -10.23
N ASP A 241 23.28 32.42 -9.99
CA ASP A 241 22.24 31.42 -9.86
C ASP A 241 22.71 30.29 -8.95
N ARG A 242 21.77 29.72 -8.20
CA ARG A 242 21.84 28.38 -7.57
C ARG A 242 22.62 28.21 -6.25
N LEU A 243 21.93 28.42 -5.13
CA LEU A 243 22.31 27.88 -3.82
C LEU A 243 21.78 26.45 -3.66
N THR A 244 22.64 25.48 -3.93
CA THR A 244 22.60 24.12 -3.36
C THR A 244 23.92 23.89 -2.61
N PRO A 245 23.93 23.54 -1.32
CA PRO A 245 25.20 23.25 -0.65
C PRO A 245 25.73 21.87 -1.05
N SER A 246 26.80 21.86 -1.84
CA SER A 246 27.66 20.71 -2.09
C SER A 246 28.59 20.45 -0.90
N LYS A 247 28.69 19.17 -0.53
CA LYS A 247 29.61 18.57 0.45
C LYS A 247 31.04 19.12 0.40
N SER A 248 31.55 19.59 1.54
CA SER A 248 32.99 19.71 1.82
C SER A 248 33.48 18.48 2.60
N LYS A 249 34.58 17.88 2.14
CA LYS A 249 35.36 16.88 2.87
C LYS A 249 36.41 17.60 3.72
N SER A 250 36.41 17.35 5.03
CA SER A 250 37.57 17.51 5.90
C SER A 250 37.31 16.78 7.22
N ASP A 251 38.12 15.76 7.50
CA ASP A 251 38.34 15.14 8.81
C ASP A 251 39.84 15.29 9.11
N PRO A 252 40.33 15.16 10.37
CA PRO A 252 39.69 14.47 11.49
C PRO A 252 39.76 15.19 12.86
N GLU A 253 39.11 14.55 13.85
CA GLU A 253 39.31 14.61 15.30
C GLU A 253 38.15 15.18 16.13
N ASN A 254 37.56 14.27 16.91
CA ASN A 254 36.60 14.47 18.01
C ASN A 254 35.28 15.17 17.68
N GLY A 255 34.37 14.40 17.08
CA GLY A 255 32.94 14.64 17.15
C GLY A 255 32.21 13.30 17.23
N THR A 256 31.49 13.05 18.32
CA THR A 256 30.56 11.93 18.45
C THR A 256 29.42 12.17 17.44
N HIS A 257 29.63 11.79 16.18
CA HIS A 257 28.60 11.83 15.17
C HIS A 257 27.53 10.81 15.57
N SER A 258 26.40 11.28 16.09
CA SER A 258 25.22 10.43 16.17
C SER A 258 24.85 10.08 14.73
N ASP A 259 25.00 8.80 14.37
CA ASP A 259 24.45 8.19 13.16
C ASP A 259 22.92 8.22 13.23
N HIS A 260 22.32 9.42 13.18
CA HIS A 260 20.89 9.59 13.15
C HIS A 260 20.41 9.30 11.73
N ASP A 261 20.16 8.02 11.44
CA ASP A 261 19.50 7.61 10.20
C ASP A 261 18.00 7.97 10.32
N PRO A 262 17.50 8.98 9.58
CA PRO A 262 16.11 9.39 9.67
C PRO A 262 15.14 8.26 9.28
N ASP A 263 15.57 7.30 8.47
CA ASP A 263 14.75 6.15 8.09
C ASP A 263 14.62 5.14 9.24
N LEU A 264 15.66 4.99 10.07
CA LEU A 264 15.57 4.20 11.31
C LEU A 264 14.66 4.87 12.34
N ASP A 265 14.75 6.20 12.45
CA ASP A 265 13.90 6.98 13.35
C ASP A 265 12.41 6.88 12.96
N ILE A 266 12.13 6.89 11.65
CA ILE A 266 10.80 6.64 11.11
C ILE A 266 10.33 5.21 11.40
N GLN A 267 11.22 4.22 11.28
CA GLN A 267 10.88 2.83 11.58
C GLN A 267 10.61 2.61 13.08
N LEU A 268 11.36 3.28 13.97
CA LEU A 268 11.22 3.15 15.42
C LEU A 268 9.98 3.88 15.97
N LYS A 269 9.71 5.10 15.50
CA LYS A 269 8.56 5.90 15.98
C LYS A 269 7.27 5.51 15.24
N ASN A 270 7.37 5.21 13.95
CA ASN A 270 6.32 4.86 12.98
C ASN A 270 4.92 5.45 13.23
N ALA A 271 4.84 6.72 13.61
CA ALA A 271 3.57 7.40 13.91
C ALA A 271 3.58 8.83 13.36
N TYR A 272 2.46 9.26 12.80
CA TYR A 272 2.23 10.67 12.47
C TYR A 272 1.99 11.49 13.76
N PRO A 273 2.30 12.80 13.75
CA PRO A 273 2.00 13.68 14.88
C PRO A 273 0.52 13.58 15.30
N GLY A 274 0.27 13.33 16.59
CA GLY A 274 -1.07 13.12 17.15
C GLY A 274 -1.54 11.67 17.19
N SER A 275 -0.69 10.71 16.80
CA SER A 275 -0.94 9.28 16.94
C SER A 275 0.16 8.58 17.73
N THR A 276 -0.13 7.40 18.27
CA THR A 276 0.81 6.63 19.10
C THR A 276 0.92 5.20 18.61
N ASN A 277 2.15 4.74 18.41
CA ASN A 277 2.43 3.38 17.98
C ASN A 277 2.48 2.41 19.17
N ILE A 278 1.31 1.99 19.65
CA ILE A 278 1.17 1.08 20.80
C ILE A 278 1.36 -0.41 20.44
N ILE A 279 1.30 -0.76 19.16
CA ILE A 279 1.32 -2.16 18.68
C ILE A 279 2.68 -2.60 18.11
N GLY A 280 3.69 -1.73 18.15
CA GLY A 280 5.00 -2.03 17.55
C GLY A 280 4.93 -2.13 16.02
N SER A 281 4.17 -1.23 15.40
CA SER A 281 4.09 -1.09 13.94
C SER A 281 5.42 -0.61 13.36
N ILE A 282 5.82 -1.15 12.20
CA ILE A 282 7.07 -0.86 11.51
C ILE A 282 6.77 -0.40 10.07
N HIS A 283 7.30 0.77 9.70
CA HIS A 283 7.12 1.33 8.37
C HIS A 283 7.66 0.39 7.28
N GLN A 284 6.87 0.16 6.24
CA GLN A 284 7.20 -0.69 5.09
C GLN A 284 7.38 -2.19 5.39
N ARG A 285 6.89 -2.66 6.53
CA ARG A 285 6.81 -4.11 6.79
C ARG A 285 5.84 -4.79 5.83
N ARG A 286 6.24 -5.96 5.32
CA ARG A 286 5.49 -6.69 4.30
C ARG A 286 4.45 -7.62 4.92
N TRP A 287 3.26 -7.58 4.34
CA TRP A 287 2.13 -8.43 4.64
C TRP A 287 1.52 -8.98 3.35
N TYR A 288 0.80 -10.07 3.48
CA TYR A 288 -0.02 -10.64 2.42
C TYR A 288 -1.48 -10.60 2.86
N LEU A 289 -2.33 -10.08 1.99
CA LEU A 289 -3.77 -9.99 2.22
C LEU A 289 -4.51 -10.94 1.26
N SER A 290 -5.43 -11.74 1.77
CA SER A 290 -6.22 -12.68 0.97
C SER A 290 -7.67 -12.70 1.41
N LEU A 291 -8.59 -13.02 0.49
CA LEU A 291 -9.99 -13.28 0.82
C LEU A 291 -10.11 -14.56 1.64
N ASP A 292 -10.72 -14.48 2.82
CA ASP A 292 -11.13 -15.65 3.59
C ASP A 292 -12.45 -16.17 3.03
N ARG A 293 -12.34 -17.13 2.11
CA ARG A 293 -13.49 -17.63 1.35
C ARG A 293 -14.53 -18.30 2.24
N ILE A 294 -14.10 -19.08 3.22
CA ILE A 294 -15.01 -19.87 4.07
C ILE A 294 -15.85 -18.93 4.93
N ASN A 295 -15.19 -17.98 5.60
CA ASN A 295 -15.85 -17.00 6.47
C ASN A 295 -16.61 -15.92 5.69
N SER A 296 -16.29 -15.74 4.40
CA SER A 296 -17.08 -14.96 3.45
C SER A 296 -18.27 -15.71 2.85
N GLY A 297 -18.55 -16.94 3.29
CA GLY A 297 -19.73 -17.71 2.85
C GLY A 297 -19.55 -18.45 1.53
N PHE A 298 -18.31 -18.74 1.12
CA PHE A 298 -18.01 -19.63 0.00
C PHE A 298 -17.64 -21.03 0.49
N GLU A 299 -17.85 -22.01 -0.37
CA GLU A 299 -17.48 -23.40 -0.16
C GLU A 299 -16.77 -23.96 -1.40
N PRO A 300 -15.85 -24.93 -1.23
CA PRO A 300 -15.23 -25.58 -2.37
C PRO A 300 -16.29 -26.43 -3.09
N SER A 301 -16.51 -26.16 -4.36
CA SER A 301 -17.37 -27.00 -5.21
C SER A 301 -16.77 -28.40 -5.30
N PRO A 302 -17.56 -29.47 -5.08
CA PRO A 302 -17.18 -30.81 -5.50
C PRO A 302 -16.86 -30.78 -6.99
N GLU A 303 -15.80 -31.48 -7.40
CA GLU A 303 -15.26 -31.47 -8.76
C GLU A 303 -16.35 -31.56 -9.84
N GLN A 304 -16.51 -30.53 -10.68
CA GLN A 304 -17.10 -30.77 -12.00
C GLN A 304 -16.06 -31.55 -12.80
N HIS A 305 -16.34 -32.84 -12.99
CA HIS A 305 -15.59 -33.77 -13.81
C HIS A 305 -15.66 -33.34 -15.29
N LEU A 306 -15.01 -32.23 -15.64
CA LEU A 306 -14.78 -31.86 -17.03
C LEU A 306 -13.81 -32.91 -17.59
N GLN A 307 -14.38 -33.83 -18.37
CA GLN A 307 -13.72 -34.80 -19.21
C GLN A 307 -12.73 -34.09 -20.14
N SER A 308 -11.54 -33.76 -19.65
CA SER A 308 -10.42 -33.41 -20.50
C SER A 308 -9.17 -34.06 -19.93
N SER A 309 -8.77 -35.10 -20.65
CA SER A 309 -7.54 -35.85 -20.49
C SER A 309 -6.34 -34.92 -20.70
N LYS A 310 -5.92 -34.22 -19.63
CA LYS A 310 -4.55 -33.72 -19.44
C LYS A 310 -4.41 -33.22 -18.01
N ARG A 311 -3.55 -33.89 -17.24
CA ARG A 311 -3.14 -33.55 -15.87
C ARG A 311 -2.63 -32.10 -15.79
N LYS A 312 -3.53 -31.15 -15.55
CA LYS A 312 -3.19 -29.83 -15.01
C LYS A 312 -3.72 -29.77 -13.59
N ALA A 313 -2.91 -29.26 -12.68
CA ALA A 313 -3.21 -29.17 -11.25
C ALA A 313 -4.65 -28.69 -11.03
N LYS A 314 -5.43 -29.49 -10.31
CA LYS A 314 -6.86 -29.29 -10.08
C LYS A 314 -7.05 -28.03 -9.24
N SER A 315 -7.41 -26.91 -9.85
CA SER A 315 -7.79 -25.71 -9.10
C SER A 315 -9.16 -25.96 -8.47
N LYS A 316 -9.23 -26.02 -7.13
CA LYS A 316 -10.51 -26.06 -6.41
C LYS A 316 -11.31 -24.82 -6.78
N PHE A 317 -12.47 -25.01 -7.39
CA PHE A 317 -13.41 -23.94 -7.70
C PHE A 317 -14.25 -23.65 -6.46
N TRP A 318 -14.50 -22.39 -6.16
CA TRP A 318 -15.29 -21.95 -5.01
C TRP A 318 -16.64 -21.42 -5.46
N CYS A 319 -17.70 -21.97 -4.87
CA CYS A 319 -19.07 -21.53 -5.08
C CYS A 319 -19.61 -20.85 -3.81
N ARG A 320 -20.69 -20.09 -3.97
CA ARG A 320 -21.42 -19.51 -2.83
C ARG A 320 -22.17 -20.61 -2.10
N LYS A 321 -22.23 -20.51 -0.78
CA LYS A 321 -23.16 -21.32 0.03
C LYS A 321 -24.61 -20.91 -0.28
N SER A 322 -25.56 -21.77 0.05
CA SER A 322 -26.99 -21.45 -0.13
C SER A 322 -27.46 -20.26 0.72
N ASP A 323 -26.81 -20.03 1.86
CA ASP A 323 -27.14 -19.04 2.87
C ASP A 323 -26.09 -17.91 3.00
N GLY A 324 -25.07 -17.90 2.14
CA GLY A 324 -23.95 -16.95 2.24
C GLY A 324 -23.19 -16.74 0.94
N GLY A 325 -22.11 -15.96 1.02
CA GLY A 325 -21.33 -15.57 -0.15
C GLY A 325 -21.91 -14.36 -0.88
N PHE A 326 -21.13 -13.83 -1.80
CA PHE A 326 -21.49 -12.65 -2.57
C PHE A 326 -21.11 -12.81 -4.04
N GLU A 327 -21.74 -12.01 -4.91
CA GLU A 327 -21.34 -11.91 -6.31
C GLU A 327 -19.90 -11.38 -6.40
N PRO A 328 -19.01 -12.03 -7.18
CA PRO A 328 -17.64 -11.56 -7.35
C PRO A 328 -17.59 -10.09 -7.76
N PHE A 329 -16.74 -9.32 -7.10
CA PHE A 329 -16.51 -7.91 -7.43
C PHE A 329 -15.03 -7.64 -7.69
N HIS A 330 -14.77 -6.55 -8.40
CA HIS A 330 -13.43 -6.17 -8.80
C HIS A 330 -13.19 -4.69 -8.50
N VAL A 331 -11.95 -4.37 -8.15
CA VAL A 331 -11.52 -2.99 -7.92
C VAL A 331 -10.91 -2.47 -9.23
N HIS A 332 -11.57 -1.48 -9.83
CA HIS A 332 -11.28 -1.00 -11.19
C HIS A 332 -10.25 0.14 -11.23
N GLY A 333 -10.02 0.83 -10.12
CA GLY A 333 -9.01 1.89 -10.00
C GLY A 333 -9.55 3.32 -10.09
N PRO A 334 -8.65 4.32 -10.05
CA PRO A 334 -9.01 5.73 -9.82
C PRO A 334 -9.96 6.36 -10.84
N GLU A 335 -9.99 5.81 -12.06
CA GLU A 335 -10.84 6.29 -13.15
C GLU A 335 -12.32 5.87 -13.01
N VAL A 336 -12.60 4.89 -12.15
CA VAL A 336 -13.93 4.28 -12.01
C VAL A 336 -14.44 4.38 -10.58
N GLU A 337 -13.56 4.16 -9.60
CA GLU A 337 -13.97 4.08 -8.20
C GLU A 337 -14.31 5.45 -7.61
N ARG A 338 -15.41 5.47 -6.87
CA ARG A 338 -15.97 6.69 -6.25
C ARG A 338 -15.96 6.64 -4.74
N SER A 339 -16.02 7.81 -4.13
CA SER A 339 -16.22 7.96 -2.70
C SER A 339 -17.57 7.40 -2.26
N VAL A 340 -17.62 6.58 -1.21
CA VAL A 340 -18.90 6.16 -0.60
C VAL A 340 -19.62 7.31 0.13
N LEU A 341 -18.94 8.43 0.40
CA LEU A 341 -19.57 9.58 1.04
C LEU A 341 -20.08 10.58 0.00
N THR A 342 -19.21 10.94 -0.95
CA THR A 342 -19.47 12.07 -1.86
C THR A 342 -19.86 11.63 -3.27
N GLY A 343 -19.70 10.34 -3.62
CA GLY A 343 -19.91 9.84 -4.98
C GLY A 343 -18.89 10.37 -6.01
N ARG A 344 -17.89 11.14 -5.57
CA ARG A 344 -16.88 11.77 -6.43
C ARG A 344 -15.76 10.80 -6.79
N LEU A 345 -15.16 11.03 -7.95
CA LEU A 345 -13.90 10.40 -8.37
C LEU A 345 -12.73 11.16 -7.74
N GLY A 346 -11.56 10.51 -7.64
CA GLY A 346 -10.32 11.17 -7.23
C GLY A 346 -9.95 12.37 -8.12
N LEU A 347 -10.27 12.30 -9.41
CA LEU A 347 -10.09 13.43 -10.35
C LEU A 347 -10.91 14.67 -9.97
N HIS A 348 -12.12 14.49 -9.42
CA HIS A 348 -12.92 15.63 -8.97
C HIS A 348 -12.29 16.28 -7.73
N VAL A 349 -11.73 15.48 -6.81
CA VAL A 349 -11.02 16.00 -5.64
C VAL A 349 -9.74 16.75 -6.05
N LEU A 350 -9.02 16.28 -7.07
CA LEU A 350 -7.90 17.02 -7.66
C LEU A 350 -8.34 18.38 -8.21
N ALA A 351 -9.48 18.42 -8.91
CA ALA A 351 -10.01 19.66 -9.47
C ALA A 351 -10.43 20.66 -8.38
N ASP A 352 -11.11 20.18 -7.34
CA ASP A 352 -11.55 20.99 -6.19
C ASP A 352 -10.35 21.64 -5.46
N GLU A 353 -9.22 20.92 -5.37
CA GLU A 353 -7.96 21.38 -4.77
C GLU A 353 -7.08 22.20 -5.74
N GLY A 354 -7.58 22.49 -6.96
CA GLY A 354 -6.88 23.28 -7.96
C GLY A 354 -5.65 22.59 -8.59
N VAL A 355 -5.53 21.26 -8.46
CA VAL A 355 -4.39 20.50 -8.99
C VAL A 355 -4.58 20.27 -10.50
N GLN A 356 -3.82 21.03 -11.29
CA GLN A 356 -3.86 20.92 -12.76
C GLN A 356 -2.72 20.05 -13.30
N GLY A 357 -2.95 19.32 -14.38
CA GLY A 357 -1.89 18.54 -15.04
C GLY A 357 -1.31 17.41 -14.18
N PHE A 358 -2.10 16.86 -13.25
CA PHE A 358 -1.71 15.69 -12.49
C PHE A 358 -1.38 14.52 -13.42
N VAL A 359 -0.22 13.89 -13.22
CA VAL A 359 0.22 12.75 -14.03
C VAL A 359 0.24 11.51 -13.12
N PRO A 360 -0.71 10.57 -13.28
CA PRO A 360 -0.73 9.36 -12.49
C PRO A 360 0.45 8.45 -12.85
N ARG A 361 0.86 7.63 -11.89
CA ARG A 361 1.88 6.60 -12.15
C ARG A 361 1.33 5.58 -13.14
N ARG A 362 2.01 5.41 -14.26
CA ARG A 362 1.63 4.44 -15.29
C ARG A 362 1.92 3.00 -14.85
N GLY A 363 1.17 2.06 -15.42
CA GLY A 363 1.43 0.62 -15.32
C GLY A 363 0.60 -0.12 -14.27
N TRP A 364 -0.19 0.59 -13.47
CA TRP A 364 -1.20 -0.04 -12.63
C TRP A 364 -2.33 -0.61 -13.49
N ARG A 365 -2.78 -1.83 -13.17
CA ARG A 365 -3.91 -2.48 -13.83
C ARG A 365 -4.77 -3.21 -12.80
N PRO A 366 -6.10 -3.16 -12.92
CA PRO A 366 -6.98 -3.88 -12.02
C PRO A 366 -6.82 -5.39 -12.24
N VAL A 367 -7.09 -6.15 -11.19
CA VAL A 367 -7.09 -7.62 -11.26
C VAL A 367 -8.52 -8.07 -11.42
N LEU A 368 -8.82 -8.56 -12.63
CA LEU A 368 -10.18 -8.88 -13.07
C LEU A 368 -10.46 -10.40 -13.21
N HIS A 369 -9.45 -11.23 -12.95
CA HIS A 369 -9.46 -12.67 -13.22
C HIS A 369 -8.62 -13.48 -12.23
#